data_AF-A0A239MMN3-F1
#
_entry.id   AF-A0A239MMN3-F1
#
_cell.length_a   1.000
_cell.length_b   1.000
_cell.length_c   1.000
_cell.angle_alpha   90.00
_cell.angle_beta   90.00
_cell.angle_gamma   90.00
#
_symmetry.space_group_name_H-M   'P 1'
#
loop_
_entity.id
_entity.type
_entity.pdbx_description
1 polymer ?
#
loop_
_entity_poly.entity_id
_entity_poly.type
_entity_poly.pdbx_seq_one_letter_code
_entity_poly.pdbx_strand_id
1 'polypeptide(L)' 'MPPRRQRPRESPALVAFGRQMRRLREAKDVNQETIAHLTKVSGSQVSRIETGKKRATRSFVIAVDDYLEAGVPSSACGRT' A
#
# COMPACT_ATOMS: atom_id res chain seq x y z
N MET A 1 33.47 8.57 14.06
CA MET A 1 32.37 8.11 13.17
C MET A 1 31.08 8.79 13.61
N PRO A 2 30.31 9.45 12.71
CA PRO A 2 29.00 9.97 13.09
C PRO A 2 28.04 8.79 13.37
N PRO A 3 27.13 8.91 14.36
CA PRO A 3 26.17 7.84 14.64
C PRO A 3 25.31 7.62 13.39
N ARG A 4 25.26 6.37 12.92
CA ARG A 4 24.32 5.93 11.89
C ARG A 4 22.92 6.28 12.40
N ARG A 5 22.29 7.30 11.81
CA ARG A 5 20.92 7.74 12.09
C ARG A 5 20.03 6.48 12.15
N GLN A 6 19.65 6.06 13.35
CA GLN A 6 18.78 4.90 13.54
C GLN A 6 17.45 5.30 12.91
N ARG A 7 17.23 4.84 11.66
CA ARG A 7 15.92 4.98 11.02
C ARG A 7 14.93 4.27 11.95
N PRO A 8 13.79 4.89 12.30
CA PRO A 8 12.79 4.24 13.13
C PRO A 8 12.51 2.85 12.56
N ARG A 9 12.66 1.83 13.41
CA ARG A 9 12.33 0.44 13.11
C ARG A 9 10.82 0.41 12.84
N GLU A 10 10.44 0.54 11.58
CA GLU A 10 9.07 0.47 11.05
C GLU A 10 8.04 1.35 11.79
N SER A 11 7.56 2.41 11.13
CA SER A 11 6.50 3.23 11.73
C SER A 11 5.24 2.36 11.96
N PRO A 12 4.67 2.33 13.18
CA PRO A 12 3.50 1.49 13.48
C PRO A 12 2.30 1.83 12.59
N ALA A 13 2.18 3.08 12.14
CA ALA A 13 1.18 3.50 11.17
C ALA A 13 1.35 2.82 9.80
N LEU A 14 2.58 2.60 9.34
CA LEU A 14 2.84 1.91 8.07
C LEU A 14 2.53 0.42 8.16
N VAL A 15 2.80 -0.19 9.32
CA VAL A 15 2.43 -1.59 9.58
C VAL A 15 0.92 -1.76 9.60
N ALA A 16 0.20 -0.87 10.28
CA ALA A 16 -1.26 -0.89 10.32
C ALA A 16 -1.87 -0.71 8.91
N PHE A 17 -1.36 0.25 8.14
CA PHE A 17 -1.75 0.46 6.75
C PHE A 17 -1.53 -0.81 5.89
N GLY A 18 -0.32 -1.38 5.94
CA GLY A 18 0.02 -2.56 5.15
C GLY A 18 -0.82 -3.78 5.52
N ARG A 19 -1.15 -3.96 6.80
CA ARG A 19 -2.06 -5.01 7.28
C ARG A 19 -3.49 -4.82 6.74
N GLN A 20 -4.00 -3.59 6.75
CA GLN A 20 -5.33 -3.29 6.21
C GLN A 20 -5.39 -3.58 4.70
N MET A 21 -4.37 -3.13 3.96
CA MET A 21 -4.25 -3.39 2.53
C MET A 21 -4.22 -4.90 2.23
N ARG A 22 -3.41 -5.67 2.97
CA ARG A 22 -3.34 -7.12 2.84
C ARG A 22 -4.70 -7.79 3.09
N ARG A 23 -5.42 -7.36 4.13
CA ARG A 23 -6.75 -7.88 4.47
C ARG A 23 -7.75 -7.67 3.34
N LEU A 24 -7.78 -6.46 2.76
CA LEU A 24 -8.66 -6.12 1.64
C LEU A 24 -8.30 -6.94 0.39
N ARG A 25 -7.00 -7.09 0.13
CA ARG A 25 -6.49 -7.91 -0.98
C ARG A 25 -6.94 -9.37 -0.84
N GLU A 26 -6.72 -9.98 0.33
CA GLU A 26 -7.09 -11.37 0.60
C GLU A 26 -8.61 -11.58 0.60
N ALA A 27 -9.39 -10.61 1.07
CA ALA A 27 -10.86 -10.67 1.01
C ALA A 27 -11.42 -10.69 -0.43
N LYS A 28 -10.63 -10.20 -1.41
CA LYS A 28 -10.97 -10.20 -2.84
C LYS A 28 -10.27 -11.32 -3.62
N ASP A 29 -9.58 -12.24 -2.94
CA ASP A 29 -8.78 -13.31 -3.57
C ASP A 29 -7.72 -12.78 -4.57
N VAL A 30 -7.18 -11.59 -4.28
CA VAL A 30 -6.19 -10.93 -5.15
C VAL A 30 -4.78 -11.32 -4.71
N ASN A 31 -3.89 -11.64 -5.65
CA ASN A 31 -2.48 -11.92 -5.35
C ASN A 31 -1.62 -10.65 -5.32
N GLN A 32 -0.49 -10.70 -4.61
CA GLN A 32 0.47 -9.58 -4.57
C GLN A 32 1.02 -9.25 -5.97
N GLU A 33 1.20 -10.25 -6.83
CA GLU A 33 1.66 -10.07 -8.21
C GLU A 33 0.64 -9.29 -9.05
N THR A 34 -0.66 -9.50 -8.85
CA THR A 34 -1.72 -8.72 -9.52
C THR A 34 -1.59 -7.23 -9.20
N ILE A 35 -1.39 -6.89 -7.92
CA ILE A 35 -1.15 -5.50 -7.49
C ILE A 35 0.17 -4.96 -8.08
N ALA A 36 1.20 -5.79 -8.12
CA ALA A 36 2.50 -5.43 -8.70
C ALA A 36 2.37 -5.05 -10.18
N HIS A 37 1.66 -5.86 -10.97
CA HIS A 37 1.40 -5.60 -12.39
C HIS A 37 0.52 -4.37 -12.63
N LEU A 38 -0.48 -4.14 -11.78
CA LEU A 38 -1.34 -2.97 -11.80
C LEU A 38 -0.55 -1.68 -11.57
N THR A 39 0.29 -1.68 -10.54
CA THR A 39 1.00 -0.47 -10.07
C THR A 39 2.41 -0.31 -10.65
N LYS A 40 2.83 -1.23 -11.53
CA LYS A 40 4.17 -1.27 -12.16
C LYS A 40 5.33 -1.30 -11.15
N VAL A 41 5.11 -1.97 -10.02
CA VAL A 41 6.12 -2.23 -9.00
C VAL A 41 6.42 -3.72 -8.94
N SER A 42 7.47 -4.14 -8.23
CA SER A 42 7.74 -5.57 -8.03
C SER A 42 6.85 -6.16 -6.93
N GLY A 43 6.54 -7.47 -7.00
CA GLY A 43 5.84 -8.16 -5.90
C GLY A 43 6.56 -8.05 -4.55
N SER A 44 7.90 -8.05 -4.57
CA SER A 44 8.72 -7.78 -3.38
C SER A 44 8.58 -6.36 -2.83
N GLN A 45 8.24 -5.37 -3.65
CA GLN A 45 7.89 -4.03 -3.19
C GLN A 45 6.50 -4.02 -2.55
N VAL A 46 5.52 -4.73 -3.11
CA VAL A 46 4.18 -4.90 -2.52
C VAL A 46 4.28 -5.55 -1.14
N SER A 47 5.00 -6.67 -1.01
CA SER A 47 5.22 -7.35 0.27
C SER A 47 5.88 -6.43 1.33
N ARG A 48 6.85 -5.60 0.93
CA ARG A 48 7.47 -4.60 1.84
C ARG A 48 6.52 -3.49 2.24
N ILE A 49 5.55 -3.13 1.40
CA ILE A 49 4.50 -2.16 1.73
C ILE A 49 3.52 -2.80 2.72
N GLU A 50 3.05 -4.03 2.47
CA GLU A 50 2.14 -4.77 3.35
C GLU A 50 2.73 -5.01 4.75
N THR A 51 4.04 -5.19 4.84
CA THR A 51 4.76 -5.36 6.12
C THR A 51 5.16 -4.04 6.78
N GLY A 52 4.89 -2.88 6.16
CA GLY A 52 5.27 -1.56 6.70
C GLY A 52 6.76 -1.22 6.58
N LYS A 53 7.55 -2.07 5.91
CA LYS A 53 8.99 -1.89 5.64
C LYS A 53 9.28 -0.82 4.59
N LYS A 54 8.29 -0.49 3.75
CA LYS A 54 8.39 0.53 2.71
C LYS A 54 7.12 1.39 2.70
N ARG A 55 7.29 2.71 2.55
CA ARG A 55 6.17 3.63 2.31
C ARG A 55 5.60 3.42 0.91
N ALA A 56 4.28 3.31 0.83
CA ALA A 56 3.55 3.40 -0.43
C ALA A 56 3.58 4.84 -0.96
N THR A 57 3.67 5.01 -2.27
CA THR A 57 3.47 6.31 -2.91
C THR A 57 1.99 6.59 -3.02
N ARG A 58 1.61 7.86 -3.12
CA ARG A 58 0.20 8.26 -3.30
C ARG A 58 -0.44 7.57 -4.52
N SER A 59 0.26 7.53 -5.65
CA SER A 59 -0.24 6.89 -6.87
C SER A 59 -0.46 5.38 -6.71
N PHE A 60 0.40 4.71 -5.94
CA PHE A 60 0.21 3.29 -5.60
C PHE A 60 -1.06 3.09 -4.78
N VAL A 61 -1.26 3.91 -3.74
CA VAL A 61 -2.44 3.81 -2.87
C VAL A 61 -3.72 4.04 -3.68
N ILE A 62 -3.76 5.08 -4.52
CA ILE A 62 -4.95 5.39 -5.34
C ILE A 62 -5.28 4.22 -6.28
N ALA A 63 -4.31 3.69 -7.01
CA ALA A 63 -4.55 2.59 -7.94
C ALA A 63 -5.01 1.31 -7.23
N VAL A 64 -4.45 1.01 -6.05
CA VAL A 64 -4.86 -0.16 -5.26
C VAL A 64 -6.24 0.03 -4.64
N ASP A 65 -6.54 1.23 -4.14
CA ASP A 65 -7.84 1.54 -3.54
C ASP A 65 -8.97 1.45 -4.57
N ASP A 66 -8.73 1.97 -5.78
CA ASP A 66 -9.63 1.88 -6.94
C ASP A 66 -9.86 0.41 -7.34
N TYR A 67 -8.79 -0.37 -7.46
CA TYR A 67 -8.88 -1.78 -7.84
C TYR A 67 -9.51 -2.68 -6.77
N LEU A 68 -9.19 -2.44 -5.50
CA LEU A 68 -9.75 -3.19 -4.39
C LEU A 68 -11.12 -2.64 -3.96
N GLU A 69 -11.68 -1.64 -4.66
CA GLU A 69 -12.90 -0.89 -4.31
C GLU A 69 -12.98 -0.63 -2.79
N ALA A 70 -11.84 -0.32 -2.17
CA ALA A 70 -11.68 -0.37 -0.72
C ALA A 70 -12.41 0.76 0.03
N GLY A 71 -13.25 1.51 -0.68
CA GLY A 71 -14.20 2.44 -0.10
C GLY A 71 -13.66 3.84 0.01
N VAL A 72 -13.35 4.48 -1.13
CA VAL A 72 -13.74 5.86 -1.38
C VAL A 72 -14.22 5.94 -2.84
N PRO A 73 -15.49 6.27 -3.13
CA PRO A 73 -15.86 6.60 -4.50
C PRO A 73 -15.04 7.81 -4.94
N SER A 74 -14.03 7.59 -5.79
CA SER A 74 -13.28 8.64 -6.48
C SER A 74 -14.21 9.50 -7.36
N SER A 75 -15.43 9.02 -7.62
CA SER A 75 -16.53 9.73 -8.27
C SER A 75 -17.33 10.68 -7.35
N ALA A 76 -17.06 10.77 -6.03
CA ALA A 76 -17.79 11.66 -5.12
C ALA A 76 -17.16 13.06 -4.95
N CYS A 77 -16.01 13.36 -5.55
CA CYS A 77 -15.53 14.73 -5.70
C CYS A 77 -16.05 15.31 -7.03
N GLY A 78 -17.37 15.45 -7.10
CA GLY A 78 -18.04 16.19 -8.15
C GLY A 78 -17.69 17.66 -8.04
N ARG A 79 -17.26 18.23 -9.17
CA ARG A 79 -17.36 19.66 -9.47
C ARG A 79 -18.73 20.20 -9.03
N THR A 80 -18.73 21.12 -8.08
CA THR A 80 -19.66 22.25 -7.99
C THR A 80 -18.89 23.44 -7.47
#